data_AF-A0A7X6WRZ2-F1
#
_entry.id   AF-A0A7X6WRZ2-F1
#
_cell.length_a   1.000
_cell.length_b   1.000
_cell.length_c   1.000
_cell.angle_alpha   90.00
_cell.angle_beta   90.00
_cell.angle_gamma   90.00
#
_symmetry.space_group_name_H-M   'P 1'
#
loop_
_entity.id
_entity.type
_entity.pdbx_description
1 polymer ?
#
loop_
_entity_poly.entity_id
_entity_poly.type
_entity_poly.pdbx_seq_one_letter_code
_entity_poly.pdbx_strand_id
1 'polypeptide(L)' 'MIMQKTALKNLLNSIKVPLTTQRKDLITKAFEFAEKAHQGQKRRSGEDYFSHCIATANILAGIG' A
#
# COMPACT_ATOMS: atom_id res chain seq x y z
N MET A 1 4.50 -12.48 -8.86
CA MET A 1 4.14 -11.62 -7.69
C MET A 1 5.36 -10.88 -7.12
N ILE A 2 6.24 -10.32 -7.96
CA ILE A 2 7.43 -9.54 -7.53
C ILE A 2 7.06 -8.07 -7.28
N MET A 3 6.11 -7.54 -8.05
CA MET A 3 5.71 -6.12 -8.00
C MET A 3 5.03 -5.71 -6.69
N GLN A 4 4.28 -6.61 -6.04
CA GLN A 4 3.54 -6.31 -4.82
C GLN A 4 4.45 -6.16 -3.59
N LYS A 5 5.45 -7.03 -3.45
CA LYS A 5 6.48 -6.91 -2.41
C LYS A 5 7.28 -5.61 -2.54
N THR A 6 7.55 -5.18 -3.77
CA THR A 6 8.20 -3.89 -4.04
C THR A 6 7.32 -2.72 -3.62
N ALA A 7 6.02 -2.74 -3.92
CA ALA A 7 5.09 -1.67 -3.56
C ALA A 7 4.96 -1.48 -2.04
N LEU A 8 4.81 -2.57 -1.27
CA LEU A 8 4.78 -2.52 0.19
C LEU A 8 6.09 -1.97 0.76
N LYS A 9 7.24 -2.45 0.25
CA LYS A 9 8.56 -1.97 0.68
C LYS A 9 8.69 -0.46 0.43
N ASN A 10 8.28 0.01 -0.74
CA ASN A 10 8.33 1.44 -1.07
C ASN A 10 7.44 2.28 -0.16
N LEU A 11 6.23 1.81 0.15
CA LEU A 11 5.32 2.46 1.10
C LEU A 11 5.94 2.55 2.51
N LEU A 12 6.52 1.45 3.01
CA LEU A 12 7.15 1.46 4.33
C LEU A 12 8.37 2.40 4.38
N ASN A 13 9.09 2.54 3.28
CA ASN A 13 10.24 3.43 3.16
C ASN A 13 9.86 4.91 2.99
N SER A 14 8.66 5.22 2.50
CA SER A 14 8.21 6.61 2.30
C SER A 14 7.73 7.28 3.59
N ILE A 15 7.48 6.50 4.64
CA ILE A 15 7.06 7.00 5.95
C ILE A 15 8.25 7.67 6.65
N LYS A 16 8.10 8.97 6.93
CA LYS A 16 9.17 9.81 7.48
C LYS A 16 9.46 9.62 8.97
N VAL A 17 8.51 9.02 9.69
CA VAL A 17 8.64 8.77 11.13
C VAL A 17 9.08 7.34 11.42
N PRO A 18 9.89 7.10 12.46
CA PRO A 18 10.25 5.75 12.87
C PRO A 18 9.00 4.92 13.22
N LEU A 19 8.86 3.77 12.56
CA LEU A 19 7.79 2.82 12.84
C LEU A 19 8.24 1.76 13.84
N THR A 20 7.45 1.56 14.89
CA THR A 20 7.54 0.38 15.73
C THR A 20 7.18 -0.88 14.93
N THR A 21 7.62 -2.05 15.39
CA THR A 21 7.28 -3.35 14.76
C THR A 21 5.77 -3.52 14.63
N GLN A 22 5.00 -3.19 15.67
CA GLN A 22 3.54 -3.29 15.67
C GLN A 22 2.89 -2.41 14.58
N ARG A 23 3.41 -1.20 14.34
CA ARG A 23 2.89 -0.32 13.27
C ARG A 23 3.26 -0.86 11.89
N LYS A 24 4.47 -1.39 11.70
CA LYS A 24 4.87 -2.05 10.43
C LYS A 24 3.99 -3.26 10.12
N ASP A 25 3.69 -4.08 11.12
CA ASP A 25 2.83 -5.25 10.97
C ASP A 25 1.40 -4.85 10.64
N LEU A 26 0.87 -3.81 11.29
CA LEU A 26 -0.47 -3.29 11.00
C LEU A 26 -0.58 -2.78 9.55
N ILE A 27 0.40 -2.01 9.08
CA ILE A 27 0.43 -1.49 7.71
C ILE A 27 0.53 -2.65 6.70
N THR A 28 1.37 -3.64 6.98
CA THR A 28 1.51 -4.84 6.14
C THR A 28 0.18 -5.58 6.01
N LYS A 29 -0.50 -5.84 7.14
CA LYS A 29 -1.81 -6.50 7.14
C LYS A 29 -2.87 -5.69 6.37
N ALA A 30 -2.87 -4.37 6.54
CA ALA A 30 -3.80 -3.48 5.83
C ALA A 30 -3.55 -3.50 4.31
N PHE A 31 -2.29 -3.52 3.89
CA PHE A 31 -1.89 -3.65 2.48
C PHE A 31 -2.42 -4.95 1.88
N GLU A 32 -2.12 -6.10 2.52
CA GLU A 32 -2.54 -7.42 2.04
C GLU A 32 -4.06 -7.57 2.02
N PHE A 33 -4.75 -7.03 3.03
CA PHE A 33 -6.20 -7.02 3.09
C PHE A 33 -6.80 -6.24 1.92
N ALA A 34 -6.34 -5.01 1.68
CA ALA A 34 -6.85 -4.16 0.62
C ALA A 34 -6.54 -4.75 -0.77
N GLU A 35 -5.37 -5.36 -0.95
CA GLU A 35 -4.99 -6.04 -2.19
C GLU A 35 -5.94 -7.19 -2.51
N LYS A 36 -6.20 -8.05 -1.52
CA LYS A 36 -7.12 -9.18 -1.67
C LYS A 36 -8.55 -8.71 -1.91
N ALA A 37 -9.00 -7.68 -1.18
CA ALA A 37 -10.35 -7.13 -1.32
C ALA A 37 -10.61 -6.53 -2.70
N HIS A 38 -9.59 -5.95 -3.32
CA HIS A 38 -9.67 -5.32 -4.64
C HIS A 38 -9.16 -6.20 -5.78
N GLN A 39 -8.93 -7.50 -5.55
CA GLN A 39 -8.47 -8.41 -6.59
C GLN A 39 -9.49 -8.51 -7.73
N GLY A 40 -9.02 -8.28 -8.95
CA GLY A 40 -9.87 -8.27 -10.16
C GLY A 40 -10.73 -7.01 -10.32
N GLN A 41 -10.80 -6.14 -9.33
CA GLN A 41 -11.49 -4.86 -9.45
C GLN A 41 -10.67 -3.88 -10.28
N LYS A 42 -11.34 -3.23 -11.24
CA LYS A 42 -10.73 -2.22 -12.13
C LYS A 42 -11.26 -0.83 -11.85
N ARG A 43 -10.43 0.18 -12.11
CA ARG A 43 -10.85 1.59 -12.21
C ARG A 43 -11.55 1.83 -13.55
N ARG A 44 -12.19 2.99 -13.70
CA ARG A 44 -12.71 3.45 -15.01
C ARG A 44 -11.62 3.52 -16.09
N SER A 45 -10.36 3.74 -15.71
CA SER A 45 -9.21 3.73 -16.62
C SER A 45 -8.81 2.33 -17.12
N GLY A 46 -9.32 1.26 -16.52
CA GLY A 46 -8.90 -0.12 -16.80
C GLY A 46 -7.73 -0.63 -15.94
N GLU A 47 -7.11 0.25 -15.15
CA GLU A 47 -6.06 -0.13 -14.18
C GLU A 47 -6.64 -0.88 -12.98
N ASP A 48 -5.80 -1.66 -12.29
CA ASP A 48 -6.17 -2.32 -11.03
C ASP A 48 -6.56 -1.30 -9.97
N TYR A 49 -7.71 -1.50 -9.32
CA TYR A 49 -8.21 -0.55 -8.32
C TYR A 49 -7.25 -0.39 -7.14
N PHE A 50 -6.57 -1.46 -6.76
CA PHE A 50 -5.58 -1.45 -5.68
C PHE A 50 -4.47 -0.40 -5.89
N SER A 51 -4.07 -0.13 -7.14
CA SER A 51 -3.07 0.90 -7.46
C SER A 51 -3.46 2.29 -6.94
N HIS A 52 -4.75 2.62 -6.97
CA HIS A 52 -5.28 3.86 -6.43
C HIS A 52 -5.15 3.92 -4.90
N CYS A 53 -5.46 2.84 -4.20
CA CYS A 53 -5.30 2.75 -2.75
C CYS A 53 -3.83 2.96 -2.33
N ILE A 54 -2.90 2.34 -3.06
CA ILE A 54 -1.46 2.50 -2.82
C ILE A 54 -0.94 3.90 -3.11
N ALA A 55 -1.45 4.55 -4.16
CA ALA A 55 -1.10 5.95 -4.44
C ALA A 55 -1.49 6.86 -3.26
N THR A 56 -2.73 6.71 -2.75
CA THR A 56 -3.21 7.46 -1.58
C THR A 56 -2.36 7.19 -0.33
N ALA A 57 -2.03 5.93 -0.06
CA ALA A 57 -1.18 5.56 1.08
C ALA A 57 0.21 6.20 1.01
N ASN A 58 0.83 6.26 -0.17
CA ASN A 58 2.13 6.91 -0.36
C ASN A 58 2.07 8.43 -0.15
N ILE A 59 0.99 9.09 -0.57
CA ILE A 59 0.79 10.53 -0.33
C ILE A 59 0.73 10.79 1.19
N LEU A 60 -0.08 10.01 1.91
CA LEU A 60 -0.21 10.16 3.36
C LEU A 60 1.10 9.89 4.10
N ALA A 61 1.86 8.88 3.68
CA ALA A 61 3.18 8.57 4.23
C ALA A 61 4.17 9.73 4.09
N GLY A 62 4.07 10.53 3.03
CA GLY A 62 4.96 11.65 2.75
C GLY A 62 4.63 12.97 3.46
N ILE A 63 3.42 13.11 4.04
CA ILE A 63 2.97 14.34 4.72
C ILE A 63 3.20 14.29 6.24
N GLY A 64 3.48 13.08 6.78
CA GLY A 64 3.76 12.86 8.21
C GLY A 64 5.06 13.48 8.72
#